data_AF-A0A133UCV4-F1
#
_entry.id   AF-A0A133UCV4-F1
#
_cell.length_a   1.000
_cell.length_b   1.000
_cell.length_c   1.000
_cell.angle_alpha   90.00
_cell.angle_beta   90.00
_cell.angle_gamma   90.00
#
_symmetry.space_group_name_H-M   'P 1'
#
loop_
_entity.id
_entity.type
_entity.pdbx_description
1 polymer ?
#
loop_
_entity_poly.entity_id
_entity_poly.type
_entity_poly.pdbx_seq_one_letter_code
_entity_poly.pdbx_strand_id
1 'polypeptide(L)'
;MSDKVGSVLVVGGGISGIQSSLNLAESGFKVYLLEDRPVVGGTMAQLDKTFPTNDCSLCILSPKLVELGRHRNVEILTYSGLEEVEGEPGNFTVTVKKHPKKVDVEECTGCGLCAEECPVEAIDEYQEGLMLRNGIYVDYSQAVPLAYTIDEEKCIGCGICEYKCEADAIEYDQEEEEVELEVGSIILSPGFEEFDPSEKEEYLFDHPNVIQSTQFERILSATGPSEGHVIRPGDGEIARKIAWIQCVGSRDKECNEYCSSVCCMYSAKQAITAMDHEEELDCTIFSMDVRAPGKEFQEYIDRAKEMGAEYIRSRPSKVVASKENNRLTIQYEEGGKPKKEEFDMVVLSVGMEPSSGAGEIERVTGIDLDDYGFAETRTFSPVQTSQPGVFVSGSFESPKDIPESITQATGAASRSSELISSEREEMTVEREYPPMKDVAGEKPRIGVFICQCGINIGGVVDVPEVTSYAESLPGVVHAENNLYTCSQDTQERIKEKIEEEDLNRVVVASCTPRTHEPLFRETCREAGL
;
A
#
# COMPACT_ATOMS: atom_id res chain seq x y z
N MET A 1 5.76 -19.71 37.25
CA MET A 1 5.25 -18.53 36.54
C MET A 1 5.94 -18.56 35.20
N SER A 2 5.19 -18.47 34.12
CA SER A 2 5.79 -18.47 32.79
C SER A 2 6.42 -17.09 32.63
N ASP A 3 7.72 -17.00 32.34
CA ASP A 3 8.41 -15.73 32.06
C ASP A 3 8.00 -15.26 30.65
N LYS A 4 6.71 -14.95 30.47
CA LYS A 4 6.18 -14.49 29.18
C LYS A 4 6.36 -12.99 29.04
N VAL A 5 6.50 -12.54 27.80
CA VAL A 5 6.59 -11.12 27.46
C VAL A 5 5.27 -10.65 26.82
N GLY A 6 4.75 -9.52 27.29
CA GLY A 6 3.46 -8.93 26.87
C GLY A 6 3.51 -8.12 25.57
N SER A 7 4.46 -8.43 24.68
CA SER A 7 4.66 -7.76 23.40
C SER A 7 4.66 -8.76 22.23
N VAL A 8 4.38 -8.25 21.03
CA VAL A 8 4.37 -9.04 19.78
C VAL A 8 5.20 -8.32 18.73
N LEU A 9 6.03 -9.07 18.01
CA LEU A 9 6.69 -8.59 16.79
C LEU A 9 5.84 -8.93 15.58
N VAL A 10 5.59 -7.95 14.72
CA VAL A 10 4.98 -8.14 13.40
C VAL A 10 6.01 -7.77 12.35
N VAL A 11 6.31 -8.67 11.43
CA VAL A 11 7.33 -8.49 10.38
C VAL A 11 6.64 -8.26 9.05
N GLY A 12 6.80 -7.08 8.47
CA GLY A 12 6.16 -6.61 7.25
C GLY A 12 5.00 -5.64 7.52
N GLY A 13 5.15 -4.41 7.04
CA GLY A 13 4.23 -3.27 7.16
C GLY A 13 3.22 -3.15 6.02
N GLY A 14 2.92 -4.23 5.30
CA GLY A 14 1.79 -4.27 4.37
C GLY A 14 0.42 -4.30 5.10
N ILE A 15 -0.69 -4.29 4.34
CA ILE A 15 -2.05 -4.28 4.91
C ILE A 15 -2.29 -5.40 5.94
N SER A 16 -1.69 -6.57 5.74
CA SER A 16 -1.79 -7.69 6.68
C SER A 16 -1.12 -7.39 8.01
N GLY A 17 0.14 -6.94 7.99
CA GLY A 17 0.87 -6.59 9.20
C GLY A 17 0.28 -5.38 9.92
N ILE A 18 -0.13 -4.35 9.18
CA ILE A 18 -0.86 -3.19 9.74
C ILE A 18 -2.11 -3.67 10.49
N GLN A 19 -2.90 -4.56 9.89
CA GLN A 19 -4.12 -5.07 10.51
C GLN A 19 -3.82 -5.93 11.77
N SER A 20 -2.80 -6.78 11.71
CA SER A 20 -2.37 -7.56 12.88
C SER A 20 -1.91 -6.66 14.02
N SER A 21 -1.10 -5.64 13.73
CA SER A 21 -0.61 -4.68 14.71
C SER A 21 -1.74 -3.92 15.39
N LEU A 22 -2.69 -3.38 14.62
CA LEU A 22 -3.84 -2.67 15.18
C LEU A 22 -4.69 -3.59 16.07
N ASN A 23 -5.01 -4.81 15.61
CA ASN A 23 -5.83 -5.73 16.41
C ASN A 23 -5.15 -6.18 17.72
N LEU A 24 -3.83 -6.37 17.71
CA LEU A 24 -3.06 -6.69 18.90
C LEU A 24 -3.01 -5.51 19.86
N ALA A 25 -2.77 -4.31 19.33
CA ALA A 25 -2.64 -3.10 20.12
C ALA A 25 -3.96 -2.70 20.78
N GLU A 26 -5.08 -2.79 20.04
CA GLU A 26 -6.44 -2.64 20.57
C GLU A 26 -6.82 -3.74 21.58
N SER A 27 -6.20 -4.93 21.47
CA SER A 27 -6.40 -6.03 22.41
C SER A 27 -5.57 -5.88 23.70
N GLY A 28 -4.78 -4.82 23.83
CA GLY A 28 -3.99 -4.55 25.03
C GLY A 28 -2.59 -5.19 25.00
N PHE A 29 -1.95 -5.30 23.85
CA PHE A 29 -0.55 -5.74 23.75
C PHE A 29 0.34 -4.64 23.17
N LYS A 30 1.61 -4.59 23.60
CA LYS A 30 2.63 -3.78 22.92
C LYS A 30 2.99 -4.48 21.61
N VAL A 31 3.15 -3.72 20.54
CA VAL A 31 3.52 -4.23 19.23
C VAL A 31 4.76 -3.53 18.72
N TYR A 32 5.70 -4.29 18.20
CA TYR A 32 6.77 -3.80 17.35
C TYR A 32 6.43 -4.20 15.91
N LEU A 33 6.30 -3.22 15.02
CA LEU A 33 6.04 -3.45 13.60
C LEU A 33 7.33 -3.16 12.83
N LEU A 34 7.94 -4.22 12.30
CA LEU A 34 9.16 -4.15 11.51
C LEU A 34 8.82 -4.03 10.01
N GLU A 35 9.39 -3.05 9.33
CA GLU A 35 9.30 -2.86 7.87
C GLU A 35 10.71 -2.61 7.32
N ASP A 36 11.07 -3.34 6.27
CA ASP A 36 12.35 -3.25 5.59
C ASP A 36 12.48 -2.00 4.72
N ARG A 37 11.36 -1.51 4.16
CA ARG A 37 11.33 -0.25 3.41
C ARG A 37 11.21 0.97 4.32
N PRO A 38 11.48 2.19 3.80
CA PRO A 38 11.41 3.41 4.59
C PRO A 38 10.03 3.72 5.19
N VAL A 39 8.95 3.19 4.63
CA VAL A 39 7.57 3.51 5.01
C VAL A 39 6.70 2.26 4.95
N VAL A 40 5.68 2.19 5.81
CA VAL A 40 4.68 1.10 5.76
C VAL A 40 3.69 1.29 4.60
N GLY A 41 2.86 0.29 4.32
CA GLY A 41 1.75 0.36 3.35
C GLY A 41 1.70 -0.82 2.37
N GLY A 42 2.86 -1.44 2.10
CA GLY A 42 3.00 -2.56 1.14
C GLY A 42 2.55 -2.22 -0.28
N THR A 43 2.32 -3.24 -1.10
CA THR A 43 1.80 -3.10 -2.48
C THR A 43 0.44 -2.42 -2.53
N MET A 44 -0.37 -2.53 -1.46
CA MET A 44 -1.69 -1.88 -1.43
C MET A 44 -1.58 -0.36 -1.58
N ALA A 45 -0.51 0.26 -1.08
CA ALA A 45 -0.27 1.69 -1.26
C ALA A 45 0.01 2.07 -2.72
N GLN A 46 0.46 1.14 -3.57
CA GLN A 46 0.73 1.36 -4.99
C GLN A 46 -0.52 1.20 -5.87
N LEU A 47 -1.58 0.57 -5.39
CA LEU A 47 -2.80 0.36 -6.18
C LEU A 47 -3.62 1.64 -6.30
N ASP A 48 -4.30 1.85 -7.43
CA ASP A 48 -5.27 2.94 -7.55
C ASP A 48 -6.60 2.58 -6.86
N LYS A 49 -7.27 1.53 -7.36
CA LYS A 49 -8.51 0.97 -6.79
C LYS A 49 -8.31 -0.45 -6.26
N THR A 50 -9.29 -0.91 -5.50
CA THR A 50 -9.42 -2.31 -5.06
C THR A 50 -10.72 -2.95 -5.55
N PHE A 51 -10.63 -4.16 -6.11
CA PHE A 51 -11.82 -4.95 -6.45
C PHE A 51 -12.44 -5.59 -5.18
N PRO A 52 -13.73 -5.96 -5.20
CA PRO A 52 -14.72 -5.74 -6.26
C PRO A 52 -15.48 -4.41 -6.09
N THR A 53 -15.20 -3.65 -5.04
CA THR A 53 -15.95 -2.42 -4.73
C THR A 53 -15.56 -1.24 -5.61
N ASN A 54 -14.37 -1.29 -6.21
CA ASN A 54 -13.73 -0.17 -6.91
C ASN A 54 -13.44 1.04 -6.01
N ASP A 55 -13.35 0.81 -4.70
CA ASP A 55 -12.90 1.85 -3.76
C ASP A 55 -11.44 2.22 -4.04
N CYS A 56 -11.07 3.47 -3.76
CA CYS A 56 -9.68 3.89 -3.82
C CYS A 56 -8.87 3.16 -2.74
N SER A 57 -7.73 2.59 -3.13
CA SER A 57 -6.88 1.82 -2.23
C SER A 57 -6.38 2.65 -1.05
N LEU A 58 -5.85 3.84 -1.32
CA LEU A 58 -5.40 4.78 -0.29
C LEU A 58 -6.57 5.24 0.61
N CYS A 59 -7.79 5.41 0.10
CA CYS A 59 -8.92 5.77 0.96
C CYS A 59 -9.22 4.71 2.04
N ILE A 60 -8.95 3.43 1.75
CA ILE A 60 -9.11 2.34 2.73
C ILE A 60 -7.86 2.20 3.61
N LEU A 61 -6.67 2.39 3.03
CA LEU A 61 -5.39 2.20 3.71
C LEU A 61 -5.02 3.37 4.62
N SER A 62 -5.16 4.62 4.17
CA SER A 62 -4.72 5.82 4.89
C SER A 62 -5.30 5.94 6.31
N PRO A 63 -6.59 5.65 6.59
CA PRO A 63 -7.09 5.65 7.97
C PRO A 63 -6.35 4.68 8.88
N LYS A 64 -6.00 3.50 8.36
CA LYS A 64 -5.22 2.50 9.12
C LYS A 64 -3.78 2.94 9.32
N LEU A 65 -3.18 3.58 8.31
CA LEU A 65 -1.84 4.16 8.42
C LEU A 65 -1.78 5.25 9.50
N VAL A 66 -2.74 6.18 9.49
CA VAL A 66 -2.80 7.26 10.49
C VAL A 66 -3.08 6.70 11.88
N GLU A 67 -4.00 5.75 12.00
CA GLU A 67 -4.27 5.07 13.27
C GLU A 67 -3.02 4.38 13.82
N LEU A 68 -2.33 3.61 12.97
CA LEU A 68 -1.09 2.91 13.31
C LEU A 68 0.01 3.88 13.74
N GLY A 69 0.26 4.93 12.96
CA GLY A 69 1.30 5.94 13.25
C GLY A 69 1.04 6.75 14.52
N ARG A 70 -0.21 6.82 14.98
CA ARG A 70 -0.59 7.49 16.24
C ARG A 70 -0.76 6.54 17.42
N HIS A 71 -0.66 5.23 17.20
CA HIS A 71 -0.99 4.25 18.22
C HIS A 71 0.14 4.11 19.24
N ARG A 72 -0.09 4.51 20.50
CA ARG A 72 0.93 4.49 21.58
C ARG A 72 1.52 3.12 21.87
N ASN A 73 0.75 2.05 21.63
CA ASN A 73 1.19 0.67 21.83
C ASN A 73 1.77 0.02 20.58
N VAL A 74 1.94 0.77 19.48
CA VAL A 74 2.65 0.30 18.28
C VAL A 74 3.91 1.11 18.13
N GLU A 75 5.04 0.43 18.00
CA GLU A 75 6.32 1.03 17.66
C GLU A 75 6.71 0.56 16.27
N ILE A 76 6.87 1.52 15.36
CA ILE A 76 7.14 1.23 13.95
C ILE A 76 8.64 1.35 13.73
N LEU A 77 9.26 0.23 13.34
CA LEU A 77 10.67 0.11 13.01
C LEU A 77 10.80 -0.02 11.49
N THR A 78 10.75 1.12 10.80
CA THR A 78 10.94 1.16 9.33
C THR A 78 12.41 1.15 8.95
N TYR A 79 12.70 0.82 7.70
CA TYR A 79 14.05 0.72 7.16
C TYR A 79 14.94 -0.20 8.02
N SER A 80 14.35 -1.33 8.44
CA SER A 80 14.93 -2.23 9.43
C SER A 80 14.71 -3.70 9.07
N GLY A 81 15.75 -4.52 9.24
CA GLY A 81 15.76 -5.96 8.95
C GLY A 81 15.72 -6.85 10.20
N LEU A 82 15.26 -8.08 10.02
CA LEU A 82 15.24 -9.12 11.06
C LEU A 82 16.52 -9.96 10.95
N GLU A 83 17.40 -9.87 11.95
CA GLU A 83 18.72 -10.54 11.89
C GLU A 83 18.74 -11.89 12.60
N GLU A 84 18.16 -11.95 13.80
CA GLU A 84 18.22 -13.13 14.67
C GLU A 84 16.97 -13.27 15.54
N VAL A 85 16.51 -14.50 15.75
CA VAL A 85 15.42 -14.84 16.67
C VAL A 85 15.87 -16.00 17.54
N GLU A 86 15.99 -15.76 18.84
CA GLU A 86 16.30 -16.77 19.84
C GLU A 86 15.17 -16.89 20.86
N GLY A 87 15.15 -18.00 21.61
CA GLY A 87 14.19 -18.21 22.69
C GLY A 87 13.11 -19.23 22.38
N GLU A 88 11.99 -19.13 23.09
CA GLU A 88 10.90 -20.11 23.04
C GLU A 88 9.52 -19.43 23.05
N PRO A 89 8.43 -20.13 22.70
CA PRO A 89 7.11 -19.53 22.60
C PRO A 89 6.67 -18.84 23.89
N GLY A 90 6.42 -17.53 23.81
CA GLY A 90 6.11 -16.69 24.95
C GLY A 90 7.30 -15.83 25.44
N ASN A 91 8.53 -16.15 25.04
CA ASN A 91 9.73 -15.43 25.42
C ASN A 91 10.83 -15.57 24.36
N PHE A 92 10.78 -14.71 23.35
CA PHE A 92 11.77 -14.58 22.30
C PHE A 92 12.62 -13.33 22.53
N THR A 93 13.89 -13.42 22.20
CA THR A 93 14.80 -12.29 22.02
C THR A 93 15.05 -12.14 20.53
N VAL A 94 14.77 -10.97 19.99
CA VAL A 94 14.87 -10.68 18.56
C VAL A 94 15.87 -9.56 18.33
N THR A 95 16.84 -9.80 17.45
CA THR A 95 17.79 -8.79 17.01
C THR A 95 17.29 -8.15 15.73
N VAL A 96 17.10 -6.83 15.77
CA VAL A 96 16.68 -6.00 14.64
C VAL A 96 17.83 -5.11 14.22
N LYS A 97 18.11 -5.06 12.92
CA LYS A 97 19.09 -4.15 12.34
C LYS A 97 18.38 -2.97 11.71
N LYS A 98 18.64 -1.76 12.22
CA LYS A 98 18.12 -0.50 11.67
C LYS A 98 19.14 0.09 10.71
N HIS A 99 18.72 0.32 9.48
CA HIS A 99 19.54 1.01 8.50
C HIS A 99 19.39 2.54 8.66
N PRO A 100 20.44 3.31 8.38
CA PRO A 100 20.41 4.75 8.56
C PRO A 100 19.57 5.41 7.45
N LYS A 101 18.52 6.14 7.84
CA LYS A 101 17.74 6.97 6.90
C LYS A 101 18.51 8.24 6.48
N LYS A 102 19.56 8.59 7.22
CA LYS A 102 20.32 9.85 7.17
C LYS A 102 19.46 11.09 7.44
N VAL A 103 18.34 10.86 8.10
CA VAL A 103 17.33 11.85 8.46
C VAL A 103 16.78 11.44 9.82
N ASP A 104 16.76 12.38 10.76
CA ASP A 104 16.07 12.21 12.03
C ASP A 104 14.56 12.22 11.76
N VAL A 105 13.90 11.09 12.04
CA VAL A 105 12.47 10.88 11.79
C VAL A 105 11.60 11.72 12.71
N GLU A 106 12.08 12.04 13.92
CA GLU A 106 11.33 12.84 14.91
C GLU A 106 11.40 14.33 14.58
N GLU A 107 12.53 14.82 14.06
CA GLU A 107 12.70 16.22 13.66
C GLU A 107 12.18 16.51 12.24
N CYS A 108 12.12 15.50 11.37
CA CYS A 108 11.66 15.68 9.99
C CYS A 108 10.18 16.09 9.91
N THR A 109 9.91 17.22 9.26
CA THR A 109 8.54 17.73 9.06
C THR A 109 7.85 17.18 7.80
N GLY A 110 8.56 16.40 6.97
CA GLY A 110 8.02 15.89 5.71
C GLY A 110 7.72 16.96 4.65
N CYS A 111 8.27 18.17 4.77
CA CYS A 111 7.92 19.31 3.90
C CYS A 111 8.37 19.21 2.42
N GLY A 112 9.37 18.38 2.12
CA GLY A 112 9.84 18.13 0.74
C GLY A 112 10.81 19.12 0.11
N LEU A 113 11.11 20.25 0.77
CA LEU A 113 12.07 21.26 0.27
C LEU A 113 13.46 20.68 -0.05
N CYS A 114 13.87 19.65 0.70
CA CYS A 114 15.13 18.96 0.49
C CYS A 114 15.16 18.12 -0.79
N ALA A 115 14.04 17.52 -1.19
CA ALA A 115 13.92 16.72 -2.41
C ALA A 115 13.81 17.60 -3.66
N GLU A 116 13.03 18.69 -3.59
CA GLU A 116 12.85 19.64 -4.71
C GLU A 116 14.18 20.21 -5.24
N GLU A 117 15.16 20.39 -4.35
CA GLU A 117 16.46 20.98 -4.67
C GLU A 117 17.56 19.94 -4.88
N CYS A 118 17.24 18.65 -4.76
CA CYS A 118 18.20 17.57 -4.88
C CYS A 118 18.58 17.35 -6.35
N PRO A 119 19.87 17.46 -6.73
CA PRO A 119 20.30 17.33 -8.12
C PRO A 119 20.44 15.88 -8.59
N VAL A 120 20.19 14.90 -7.72
CA VAL A 120 20.28 13.47 -8.03
C VAL A 120 18.98 13.03 -8.68
N GLU A 121 19.08 12.25 -9.75
CA GLU A 121 17.97 11.55 -10.39
C GLU A 121 18.21 10.04 -10.27
N ALA A 122 17.20 9.31 -9.77
CA ALA A 122 17.20 7.87 -9.60
C ALA A 122 15.91 7.28 -10.17
N ILE A 123 15.89 5.99 -10.51
CA ILE A 123 14.66 5.30 -10.91
C ILE A 123 13.75 5.26 -9.68
N ASP A 124 12.48 5.61 -9.86
CA ASP A 124 11.50 5.52 -8.78
C ASP A 124 10.90 4.11 -8.72
N GLU A 125 11.31 3.34 -7.72
CA GLU A 125 10.85 1.97 -7.50
C GLU A 125 9.38 1.91 -7.10
N TYR A 126 8.87 2.88 -6.31
CA TYR A 126 7.45 2.93 -5.95
C TYR A 126 6.56 3.18 -7.18
N GLN A 127 7.07 3.92 -8.16
CA GLN A 127 6.42 4.17 -9.45
C GLN A 127 6.75 3.12 -10.52
N GLU A 128 7.30 1.97 -10.15
CA GLU A 128 7.62 0.84 -11.05
C GLU A 128 8.54 1.24 -12.22
N GLY A 129 9.43 2.20 -11.97
CA GLY A 129 10.40 2.72 -12.93
C GLY A 129 9.82 3.58 -14.05
N LEU A 130 8.56 4.00 -13.95
CA LEU A 130 7.91 4.85 -14.96
C LEU A 130 8.30 6.33 -14.87
N MET A 131 8.93 6.74 -13.77
CA MET A 131 9.48 8.08 -13.59
C MET A 131 10.76 8.06 -12.74
N LEU A 132 11.39 9.22 -12.63
CA LEU A 132 12.57 9.42 -11.80
C LEU A 132 12.16 10.06 -10.47
N ARG A 133 12.88 9.70 -9.40
CA ARG A 133 12.84 10.34 -8.08
C ARG A 133 14.17 11.00 -7.75
N ASN A 134 14.18 11.82 -6.72
CA ASN A 134 15.39 12.43 -6.20
C ASN A 134 16.17 11.48 -5.26
N GLY A 135 17.43 11.81 -4.99
CA GLY A 135 18.28 11.03 -4.07
C GLY A 135 17.84 11.11 -2.61
N ILE A 136 17.09 12.15 -2.22
CA ILE A 136 16.34 12.21 -0.96
C ILE A 136 14.86 12.17 -1.31
N TYR A 137 14.11 11.24 -0.71
CA TYR A 137 12.77 10.90 -1.19
C TYR A 137 11.85 10.38 -0.07
N VAL A 138 10.57 10.29 -0.39
CA VAL A 138 9.55 9.54 0.33
C VAL A 138 8.68 8.84 -0.73
N ASP A 139 8.30 7.58 -0.50
CA ASP A 139 7.62 6.78 -1.54
C ASP A 139 6.28 7.39 -1.97
N TYR A 140 5.50 7.89 -1.02
CA TYR A 140 4.20 8.50 -1.30
C TYR A 140 3.79 9.50 -0.23
N SER A 141 2.92 10.45 -0.59
CA SER A 141 2.59 11.62 0.26
C SER A 141 1.94 11.29 1.60
N GLN A 142 1.26 10.14 1.72
CA GLN A 142 0.57 9.71 2.94
C GLN A 142 1.36 8.63 3.69
N ALA A 143 2.66 8.54 3.41
CA ALA A 143 3.56 7.60 4.06
C ALA A 143 3.53 7.70 5.58
N VAL A 144 3.70 6.56 6.24
CA VAL A 144 3.86 6.48 7.69
C VAL A 144 5.13 5.68 7.98
N PRO A 145 6.12 6.26 8.70
CA PRO A 145 6.21 7.66 9.08
C PRO A 145 6.34 8.58 7.85
N LEU A 146 5.82 9.81 7.94
CA LEU A 146 6.03 10.83 6.90
C LEU A 146 7.39 11.49 7.11
N ALA A 147 8.46 10.77 6.79
CA ALA A 147 9.83 11.26 6.88
C ALA A 147 10.62 10.88 5.61
N TYR A 148 11.47 11.80 5.17
CA TYR A 148 12.34 11.58 4.02
C TYR A 148 13.48 10.62 4.35
N THR A 149 14.00 9.95 3.33
CA THR A 149 15.15 9.04 3.42
C THR A 149 16.16 9.41 2.34
N ILE A 150 17.46 9.39 2.66
CA ILE A 150 18.51 9.56 1.67
C ILE A 150 18.91 8.19 1.13
N ASP A 151 18.82 8.02 -0.18
CA ASP A 151 19.37 6.88 -0.89
C ASP A 151 20.89 7.02 -0.98
N GLU A 152 21.61 6.31 -0.12
CA GLU A 152 23.07 6.37 -0.06
C GLU A 152 23.75 5.89 -1.34
N GLU A 153 23.14 4.97 -2.08
CA GLU A 153 23.73 4.46 -3.32
C GLU A 153 23.71 5.51 -4.44
N LYS A 154 22.73 6.40 -4.42
CA LYS A 154 22.55 7.45 -5.44
C LYS A 154 23.06 8.82 -4.97
N CYS A 155 23.15 9.05 -3.67
CA CYS A 155 23.57 10.33 -3.10
C CYS A 155 25.01 10.71 -3.51
N ILE A 156 25.20 11.96 -3.95
CA ILE A 156 26.50 12.50 -4.35
C ILE A 156 27.19 13.35 -3.26
N GLY A 157 26.60 13.46 -2.07
CA GLY A 157 27.17 14.20 -0.94
C GLY A 157 27.30 15.72 -1.17
N CYS A 158 26.33 16.35 -1.85
CA CYS A 158 26.39 17.78 -2.18
C CYS A 158 26.02 18.74 -1.03
N GLY A 159 25.33 18.26 0.02
CA GLY A 159 24.92 19.07 1.19
C GLY A 159 23.73 20.01 0.95
N ILE A 160 23.08 19.97 -0.22
CA ILE A 160 21.95 20.88 -0.53
C ILE A 160 20.74 20.60 0.37
N CYS A 161 20.42 19.32 0.61
CA CYS A 161 19.28 18.96 1.46
C CYS A 161 19.46 19.43 2.91
N GLU A 162 20.67 19.34 3.47
CA GLU A 162 21.01 19.88 4.79
C GLU A 162 20.80 21.41 4.83
N TYR A 163 21.35 22.14 3.86
CA TYR A 163 21.19 23.60 3.79
C TYR A 163 19.72 24.05 3.67
N LYS A 164 18.86 23.24 3.03
CA LYS A 164 17.44 23.53 2.81
C LYS A 164 16.53 23.04 3.93
N CYS A 165 17.03 22.19 4.83
CA CYS A 165 16.23 21.63 5.91
C CYS A 165 16.08 22.66 7.03
N GLU A 166 14.93 23.34 7.10
CA GLU A 166 14.66 24.31 8.18
C GLU A 166 14.50 23.66 9.56
N ALA A 167 14.22 22.36 9.59
CA ALA A 167 14.08 21.57 10.82
C ALA A 167 15.41 20.98 11.32
N ASP A 168 16.52 21.21 10.61
CA ASP A 168 17.84 20.66 10.91
C ASP A 168 17.89 19.10 11.01
N ALA A 169 16.93 18.41 10.40
CA ALA A 169 16.73 16.96 10.53
C ALA A 169 17.68 16.07 9.70
N ILE A 170 18.64 16.63 8.95
CA ILE A 170 19.56 15.83 8.10
C ILE A 170 20.76 15.36 8.93
N GLU A 171 20.98 14.04 8.99
CA GLU A 171 22.04 13.43 9.81
C GLU A 171 22.88 12.45 8.97
N TYR A 172 23.89 12.95 8.28
CA TYR A 172 24.70 12.13 7.36
C TYR A 172 25.56 11.06 8.06
N ASP A 173 25.95 11.30 9.31
CA ASP A 173 26.77 10.42 10.13
C ASP A 173 25.97 9.37 10.91
N GLN A 174 24.65 9.29 10.71
CA GLN A 174 23.83 8.21 11.26
C GLN A 174 24.38 6.85 10.82
N GLU A 175 24.73 5.97 11.77
CA GLU A 175 25.26 4.64 11.51
C GLU A 175 24.16 3.57 11.62
N GLU A 176 24.45 2.35 11.16
CA GLU A 176 23.58 1.20 11.41
C GLU A 176 23.50 0.93 12.92
N GLU A 177 22.30 0.61 13.41
CA GLU A 177 22.02 0.33 14.81
C GLU A 177 21.44 -1.08 14.97
N GLU A 178 21.95 -1.86 15.92
CA GLU A 178 21.34 -3.13 16.33
C GLU A 178 20.53 -2.91 17.60
N VAL A 179 19.27 -3.37 17.60
CA VAL A 179 18.35 -3.27 18.72
C VAL A 179 17.85 -4.66 19.09
N GLU A 180 17.95 -5.02 20.37
CA GLU A 180 17.37 -6.24 20.91
C GLU A 180 15.96 -5.96 21.44
N LEU A 181 14.99 -6.77 20.99
CA LEU A 181 13.59 -6.72 21.41
C LEU A 181 13.21 -8.01 22.12
N GLU A 182 12.63 -7.90 23.31
CA GLU A 182 11.96 -9.01 23.96
C GLU A 182 10.49 -9.07 23.51
N VAL A 183 10.07 -10.20 22.94
CA VAL A 183 8.70 -10.41 22.46
C VAL A 183 8.17 -11.78 22.81
N GLY A 184 6.87 -11.87 23.08
CA GLY A 184 6.25 -13.13 23.44
C GLY A 184 5.76 -13.96 22.24
N SER A 185 5.57 -13.34 21.09
CA SER A 185 5.24 -14.02 19.83
C SER A 185 5.60 -13.19 18.61
N ILE A 186 5.63 -13.83 17.45
CA ILE A 186 6.03 -13.22 16.17
C ILE A 186 4.94 -13.51 15.11
N ILE A 187 4.58 -12.52 14.31
CA ILE A 187 3.70 -12.67 13.14
C ILE A 187 4.47 -12.26 11.88
N LEU A 188 4.65 -13.19 10.95
CA LEU A 188 5.32 -12.98 9.67
C LEU A 188 4.31 -12.56 8.59
N SER A 189 4.52 -11.39 8.02
CA SER A 189 3.69 -10.77 6.98
C SER A 189 4.50 -10.01 5.92
N PRO A 190 5.65 -10.52 5.43
CA PRO A 190 6.56 -9.81 4.52
C PRO A 190 5.96 -9.53 3.12
N GLY A 191 4.77 -10.03 2.81
CA GLY A 191 4.12 -9.78 1.54
C GLY A 191 4.48 -10.83 0.48
N PHE A 192 4.77 -10.37 -0.73
CA PHE A 192 5.04 -11.17 -1.93
C PHE A 192 5.90 -10.35 -2.88
N GLU A 193 6.57 -10.99 -3.83
CA GLU A 193 7.20 -10.33 -4.99
C GLU A 193 6.37 -10.54 -6.25
N GLU A 194 6.49 -9.62 -7.20
CA GLU A 194 5.93 -9.82 -8.52
C GLU A 194 6.82 -10.75 -9.35
N PHE A 195 6.19 -11.65 -10.10
CA PHE A 195 6.91 -12.44 -11.11
C PHE A 195 7.57 -11.51 -12.14
N ASP A 196 8.86 -11.67 -12.38
CA ASP A 196 9.58 -10.92 -13.41
C ASP A 196 9.13 -11.36 -14.83
N PRO A 197 8.36 -10.51 -15.55
CA PRO A 197 7.89 -10.86 -16.89
C PRO A 197 9.01 -10.93 -17.94
N SER A 198 10.22 -10.44 -17.66
CA SER A 198 11.37 -10.54 -18.56
C SER A 198 11.77 -11.99 -18.85
N GLU A 199 11.45 -12.92 -17.93
CA GLU A 199 11.64 -14.36 -18.12
C GLU A 199 10.77 -14.95 -19.25
N LYS A 200 9.70 -14.25 -19.65
CA LYS A 200 8.81 -14.65 -20.74
C LYS A 200 9.11 -13.87 -22.01
N GLU A 201 10.23 -14.22 -22.65
CA GLU A 201 10.72 -13.60 -23.89
C GLU A 201 9.63 -13.52 -24.99
N GLU A 202 8.69 -14.47 -25.03
CA GLU A 202 7.61 -14.48 -26.00
C GLU A 202 6.64 -13.29 -25.87
N TYR A 203 6.60 -12.62 -24.72
CA TYR A 203 5.73 -11.47 -24.46
C TYR A 203 6.40 -10.11 -24.65
N LEU A 204 7.70 -10.07 -24.94
CA LEU A 204 8.41 -8.86 -25.36
C LEU A 204 8.36 -7.73 -24.32
N PHE A 205 8.62 -8.04 -23.04
CA PHE A 205 8.57 -7.07 -21.95
C PHE A 205 9.55 -5.89 -22.13
N ASP A 206 10.69 -6.08 -22.80
CA ASP A 206 11.63 -5.00 -23.12
C ASP A 206 11.05 -3.88 -24.00
N HIS A 207 9.88 -4.08 -24.61
CA HIS A 207 9.24 -3.06 -25.42
C HIS A 207 8.48 -2.06 -24.51
N PRO A 208 8.67 -0.73 -24.66
CA PRO A 208 8.09 0.28 -23.74
C PRO A 208 6.57 0.26 -23.58
N ASN A 209 5.84 -0.25 -24.58
CA ASN A 209 4.37 -0.37 -24.54
C ASN A 209 3.89 -1.77 -24.07
N VAL A 210 4.80 -2.64 -23.63
CA VAL A 210 4.48 -3.87 -22.89
C VAL A 210 4.84 -3.62 -21.44
N ILE A 211 3.83 -3.59 -20.57
CA ILE A 211 4.00 -3.25 -19.16
C ILE A 211 3.45 -4.34 -18.27
N GLN A 212 3.90 -4.41 -17.03
CA GLN A 212 3.33 -5.30 -16.02
C GLN A 212 2.10 -4.67 -15.35
N SER A 213 1.35 -5.48 -14.61
CA SER A 213 0.08 -5.04 -14.02
C SER A 213 0.23 -3.89 -13.04
N THR A 214 1.31 -3.82 -12.25
CA THR A 214 1.52 -2.74 -11.27
C THR A 214 2.03 -1.45 -11.90
N GLN A 215 2.85 -1.51 -12.96
CA GLN A 215 3.10 -0.35 -13.82
C GLN A 215 1.77 0.25 -14.33
N PHE A 216 0.81 -0.60 -14.71
CA PHE A 216 -0.50 -0.11 -15.11
C PHE A 216 -1.31 0.47 -13.93
N GLU A 217 -1.19 -0.07 -12.72
CA GLU A 217 -1.77 0.58 -11.51
C GLU A 217 -1.20 1.97 -11.29
N ARG A 218 0.11 2.15 -11.48
CA ARG A 218 0.75 3.46 -11.36
C ARG A 218 0.26 4.42 -12.45
N ILE A 219 0.08 3.97 -13.69
CA ILE A 219 -0.54 4.79 -14.77
C ILE A 219 -1.98 5.21 -14.41
N LEU A 220 -2.76 4.30 -13.82
CA LEU A 220 -4.13 4.61 -13.39
C LEU A 220 -4.20 5.50 -12.15
N SER A 221 -3.13 5.56 -11.34
CA SER A 221 -3.12 6.30 -10.08
C SER A 221 -3.13 7.81 -10.31
N ALA A 222 -3.94 8.54 -9.53
CA ALA A 222 -3.90 10.00 -9.48
C ALA A 222 -2.57 10.56 -8.94
N THR A 223 -1.81 9.76 -8.19
CA THR A 223 -0.44 10.07 -7.72
C THR A 223 0.64 9.44 -8.60
N GLY A 224 0.22 8.83 -9.71
CA GLY A 224 1.09 8.19 -10.67
C GLY A 224 1.72 9.18 -11.64
N PRO A 225 2.65 8.69 -12.48
CA PRO A 225 3.38 9.51 -13.46
C PRO A 225 2.49 10.18 -14.51
N SER A 226 1.28 9.65 -14.74
CA SER A 226 0.33 10.16 -15.73
C SER A 226 -0.95 10.74 -15.12
N GLU A 227 -0.98 10.95 -13.79
CA GLU A 227 -2.13 11.52 -13.05
C GLU A 227 -3.47 10.83 -13.35
N GLY A 228 -3.44 9.54 -13.69
CA GLY A 228 -4.60 8.73 -14.03
C GLY A 228 -4.93 8.62 -15.52
N HIS A 229 -4.23 9.36 -16.39
CA HIS A 229 -4.40 9.24 -17.84
C HIS A 229 -3.76 7.96 -18.38
N VAL A 230 -4.49 7.26 -19.26
CA VAL A 230 -4.08 5.97 -19.82
C VAL A 230 -3.14 6.16 -21.01
N ILE A 231 -1.89 6.52 -20.72
CA ILE A 231 -0.85 6.82 -21.71
C ILE A 231 0.07 5.63 -21.97
N ARG A 232 0.65 5.59 -23.16
CA ARG A 232 1.71 4.65 -23.53
C ARG A 232 3.06 5.15 -23.01
N PRO A 233 3.82 4.35 -22.24
CA PRO A 233 5.13 4.80 -21.75
C PRO A 233 6.14 5.10 -22.86
N GLY A 234 6.04 4.43 -24.02
CA GLY A 234 7.00 4.60 -25.10
C GLY A 234 6.94 5.93 -25.85
N ASP A 235 5.79 6.59 -25.89
CA ASP A 235 5.61 7.85 -26.63
C ASP A 235 4.69 8.89 -25.98
N GLY A 236 4.06 8.59 -24.84
CA GLY A 236 3.19 9.49 -24.09
C GLY A 236 1.80 9.71 -24.71
N GLU A 237 1.48 9.03 -25.81
CA GLU A 237 0.16 9.12 -26.45
C GLU A 237 -0.87 8.26 -25.71
N ILE A 238 -2.15 8.62 -25.83
CA ILE A 238 -3.27 7.86 -25.24
C ILE A 238 -3.34 6.46 -25.87
N ALA A 239 -3.37 5.43 -25.03
CA ALA A 239 -3.56 4.05 -25.47
C ALA A 239 -5.05 3.78 -25.74
N ARG A 240 -5.47 3.65 -27.00
CA ARG A 240 -6.89 3.45 -27.36
C ARG A 240 -7.30 1.98 -27.37
N LYS A 241 -6.37 1.08 -27.70
CA LYS A 241 -6.62 -0.36 -27.74
C LYS A 241 -5.61 -1.11 -26.89
N ILE A 242 -6.09 -1.76 -25.83
CA ILE A 242 -5.27 -2.35 -24.76
C ILE A 242 -5.60 -3.83 -24.61
N ALA A 243 -4.55 -4.65 -24.52
CA ALA A 243 -4.70 -6.08 -24.24
C ALA A 243 -4.12 -6.46 -22.88
N TRP A 244 -4.85 -7.26 -22.09
CA TRP A 244 -4.33 -7.92 -20.90
C TRP A 244 -4.03 -9.39 -21.21
N ILE A 245 -2.86 -9.86 -20.81
CA ILE A 245 -2.49 -11.28 -20.89
C ILE A 245 -2.53 -11.88 -19.50
N GLN A 246 -3.46 -12.81 -19.25
CA GLN A 246 -3.58 -13.50 -17.96
C GLN A 246 -2.53 -14.59 -17.77
N CYS A 247 -2.28 -14.92 -16.49
CA CYS A 247 -1.42 -16.02 -16.08
C CYS A 247 0.04 -15.88 -16.58
N VAL A 248 0.59 -14.66 -16.55
CA VAL A 248 2.01 -14.44 -16.77
C VAL A 248 2.72 -14.79 -15.47
N GLY A 249 3.64 -15.76 -15.52
CA GLY A 249 4.29 -16.25 -14.29
C GLY A 249 3.43 -17.15 -13.40
N SER A 250 2.32 -17.70 -13.90
CA SER A 250 1.44 -18.59 -13.13
C SER A 250 0.81 -19.66 -13.99
N ARG A 251 0.45 -20.79 -13.38
CA ARG A 251 -0.14 -21.96 -14.06
C ARG A 251 0.72 -22.41 -15.24
N ASP A 252 2.02 -22.33 -15.06
CA ASP A 252 3.04 -22.61 -16.07
C ASP A 252 4.08 -23.57 -15.48
N LYS A 253 4.36 -24.66 -16.21
CA LYS A 253 5.31 -25.69 -15.76
C LYS A 253 6.76 -25.28 -15.88
N GLU A 254 7.04 -24.22 -16.64
CA GLU A 254 8.40 -23.71 -16.80
C GLU A 254 8.80 -22.75 -15.67
N CYS A 255 7.83 -22.20 -14.94
CA CYS A 255 8.04 -21.40 -13.74
C CYS A 255 7.10 -21.89 -12.62
N ASN A 256 5.99 -21.17 -12.39
CA ASN A 256 5.09 -21.43 -11.27
C ASN A 256 3.85 -22.24 -11.67
N GLU A 257 3.71 -23.46 -11.13
CA GLU A 257 2.55 -24.33 -11.42
C GLU A 257 1.25 -23.90 -10.73
N TYR A 258 1.33 -23.06 -9.69
CA TYR A 258 0.17 -22.57 -8.95
C TYR A 258 -0.52 -21.38 -9.63
N CYS A 259 -1.69 -21.00 -9.13
CA CYS A 259 -2.42 -19.81 -9.59
C CYS A 259 -2.27 -18.69 -8.58
N SER A 260 -1.88 -17.50 -9.01
CA SER A 260 -1.72 -16.36 -8.09
C SER A 260 -3.02 -15.69 -7.61
N SER A 261 -4.16 -16.40 -7.68
CA SER A 261 -5.50 -16.05 -7.16
C SER A 261 -6.17 -14.75 -7.68
N VAL A 262 -5.44 -13.62 -7.79
CA VAL A 262 -5.99 -12.27 -7.93
C VAL A 262 -5.96 -11.70 -9.35
N CYS A 263 -5.17 -12.27 -10.26
CA CYS A 263 -4.90 -11.68 -11.58
C CYS A 263 -6.13 -11.52 -12.49
N CYS A 264 -7.06 -12.47 -12.42
CA CYS A 264 -8.34 -12.36 -13.12
C CYS A 264 -9.19 -11.18 -12.61
N MET A 265 -9.05 -10.83 -11.33
CA MET A 265 -9.85 -9.77 -10.71
C MET A 265 -9.22 -8.39 -10.87
N TYR A 266 -7.89 -8.26 -10.66
CA TYR A 266 -7.26 -6.96 -10.87
C TYR A 266 -7.29 -6.56 -12.34
N SER A 267 -7.25 -7.49 -13.31
CA SER A 267 -7.32 -7.13 -14.73
C SER A 267 -8.70 -6.62 -15.12
N ALA A 268 -9.77 -7.22 -14.59
CA ALA A 268 -11.12 -6.70 -14.73
C ALA A 268 -11.24 -5.29 -14.12
N LYS A 269 -10.64 -5.10 -12.94
CA LYS A 269 -10.60 -3.81 -12.26
C LYS A 269 -9.86 -2.76 -13.09
N GLN A 270 -8.66 -3.09 -13.55
CA GLN A 270 -7.84 -2.23 -14.41
C GLN A 270 -8.58 -1.83 -15.69
N ALA A 271 -9.28 -2.78 -16.34
CA ALA A 271 -10.09 -2.48 -17.51
C ALA A 271 -11.28 -1.56 -17.19
N ILE A 272 -12.00 -1.81 -16.09
CA ILE A 272 -13.10 -0.93 -15.62
C ILE A 272 -12.56 0.49 -15.35
N THR A 273 -11.50 0.61 -14.55
CA THR A 273 -10.93 1.91 -14.19
C THR A 273 -10.40 2.65 -15.43
N ALA A 274 -9.73 1.96 -16.35
CA ALA A 274 -9.28 2.56 -17.59
C ALA A 274 -10.45 3.12 -18.41
N MET A 275 -11.55 2.37 -18.55
CA MET A 275 -12.76 2.80 -19.26
C MET A 275 -13.52 3.93 -18.53
N ASP A 276 -13.37 4.05 -17.20
CA ASP A 276 -13.90 5.18 -16.43
C ASP A 276 -13.05 6.45 -16.63
N HIS A 277 -11.74 6.32 -16.88
CA HIS A 277 -10.81 7.44 -17.03
C HIS A 277 -10.78 8.00 -18.47
N GLU A 278 -10.88 7.14 -19.49
CA GLU A 278 -10.76 7.53 -20.90
C GLU A 278 -11.94 7.02 -21.73
N GLU A 279 -12.48 7.89 -22.59
CA GLU A 279 -13.55 7.55 -23.51
C GLU A 279 -13.05 6.70 -24.70
N GLU A 280 -13.91 5.84 -25.25
CA GLU A 280 -13.64 5.04 -26.47
C GLU A 280 -12.44 4.07 -26.38
N LEU A 281 -12.19 3.48 -25.21
CA LEU A 281 -11.21 2.40 -25.06
C LEU A 281 -11.71 1.04 -25.58
N ASP A 282 -10.86 0.35 -26.33
CA ASP A 282 -11.03 -1.05 -26.75
C ASP A 282 -10.17 -1.96 -25.86
N CYS A 283 -10.81 -2.62 -24.89
CA CYS A 283 -10.16 -3.46 -23.89
C CYS A 283 -10.37 -4.94 -24.19
N THR A 284 -9.28 -5.69 -24.37
CA THR A 284 -9.32 -7.15 -24.59
C THR A 284 -8.55 -7.90 -23.51
N ILE A 285 -9.18 -8.88 -22.86
CA ILE A 285 -8.56 -9.72 -21.82
C ILE A 285 -8.41 -11.15 -22.33
N PHE A 286 -7.17 -11.59 -22.51
CA PHE A 286 -6.81 -12.95 -22.92
C PHE A 286 -6.66 -13.84 -21.69
N SER A 287 -7.51 -14.87 -21.56
CA SER A 287 -7.51 -15.76 -20.41
C SER A 287 -7.71 -17.24 -20.77
N MET A 288 -7.14 -18.15 -19.98
CA MET A 288 -7.48 -19.57 -20.08
C MET A 288 -8.83 -19.88 -19.44
N ASP A 289 -9.00 -19.35 -18.23
CA ASP A 289 -10.21 -19.39 -17.41
C ASP A 289 -10.30 -18.07 -16.66
N VAL A 290 -11.51 -17.57 -16.43
CA VAL A 290 -11.74 -16.43 -15.53
C VAL A 290 -12.06 -16.98 -14.15
N ARG A 291 -11.24 -16.62 -13.14
CA ARG A 291 -11.38 -17.09 -11.76
C ARG A 291 -11.90 -15.96 -10.87
N ALA A 292 -13.15 -16.09 -10.44
CA ALA A 292 -13.86 -15.11 -9.61
C ALA A 292 -14.47 -15.81 -8.36
N PRO A 293 -13.66 -16.34 -7.43
CA PRO A 293 -14.15 -17.18 -6.34
C PRO A 293 -14.82 -16.41 -5.18
N GLY A 294 -14.55 -15.11 -5.04
CA GLY A 294 -15.06 -14.27 -3.96
C GLY A 294 -16.52 -13.83 -4.11
N LYS A 295 -17.10 -13.28 -3.04
CA LYS A 295 -18.43 -12.69 -3.07
C LYS A 295 -18.43 -11.47 -3.99
N GLU A 296 -19.44 -11.35 -4.85
CA GLU A 296 -19.59 -10.26 -5.83
C GLU A 296 -18.53 -10.24 -6.95
N PHE A 297 -17.62 -11.22 -6.99
CA PHE A 297 -16.54 -11.24 -7.99
C PHE A 297 -17.08 -11.58 -9.38
N GLN A 298 -18.05 -12.49 -9.48
CA GLN A 298 -18.67 -12.83 -10.76
C GLN A 298 -19.44 -11.63 -11.33
N GLU A 299 -20.22 -10.95 -10.49
CA GLU A 299 -20.91 -9.71 -10.85
C GLU A 299 -19.94 -8.62 -11.29
N TYR A 300 -18.76 -8.53 -10.68
CA TYR A 300 -17.72 -7.59 -11.06
C TYR A 300 -17.10 -7.90 -12.43
N ILE A 301 -16.84 -9.18 -12.73
CA ILE A 301 -16.42 -9.62 -14.08
C ILE A 301 -17.50 -9.30 -15.10
N ASP A 302 -18.78 -9.55 -14.78
CA ASP A 302 -19.88 -9.29 -15.70
C ASP A 302 -20.06 -7.79 -15.94
N ARG A 303 -19.87 -6.95 -14.91
CA ARG A 303 -19.79 -5.49 -15.07
C ARG A 303 -18.69 -5.07 -16.04
N ALA A 304 -17.48 -5.64 -15.96
CA ALA A 304 -16.41 -5.32 -16.91
C ALA A 304 -16.82 -5.63 -18.36
N LYS A 305 -17.49 -6.76 -18.60
CA LYS A 305 -18.02 -7.12 -19.92
C LYS A 305 -19.15 -6.21 -20.38
N GLU A 306 -20.06 -5.84 -19.48
CA GLU A 306 -21.17 -4.91 -19.76
C GLU A 306 -20.66 -3.51 -20.13
N MET A 307 -19.54 -3.09 -19.55
CA MET A 307 -18.87 -1.83 -19.90
C MET A 307 -18.12 -1.89 -21.25
N GLY A 308 -17.86 -3.08 -21.79
CA GLY A 308 -17.28 -3.27 -23.11
C GLY A 308 -15.99 -4.10 -23.15
N ALA A 309 -15.48 -4.60 -22.03
CA ALA A 309 -14.29 -5.44 -22.03
C ALA A 309 -14.55 -6.79 -22.73
N GLU A 310 -13.80 -7.08 -23.79
CA GLU A 310 -13.86 -8.34 -24.50
C GLU A 310 -13.00 -9.40 -23.81
N TYR A 311 -13.55 -10.60 -23.58
CA TYR A 311 -12.81 -11.72 -23.00
C TYR A 311 -12.58 -12.80 -24.06
N ILE A 312 -11.32 -13.00 -24.42
CA ILE A 312 -10.91 -14.04 -25.36
C ILE A 312 -10.35 -15.21 -24.58
N ARG A 313 -10.96 -16.39 -24.77
CA ARG A 313 -10.50 -17.62 -24.12
C ARG A 313 -9.29 -18.21 -24.86
N SER A 314 -8.13 -17.62 -24.66
CA SER A 314 -6.87 -18.05 -25.27
C SER A 314 -5.69 -17.63 -24.40
N ARG A 315 -4.65 -18.47 -24.33
CA ARG A 315 -3.33 -18.05 -23.87
C ARG A 315 -2.55 -17.61 -25.11
N PRO A 316 -2.21 -16.32 -25.26
CA PRO A 316 -1.44 -15.85 -26.40
C PRO A 316 -0.12 -16.60 -26.54
N SER A 317 0.29 -16.87 -27.77
CA SER A 317 1.54 -17.58 -28.04
C SER A 317 2.74 -16.65 -28.14
N LYS A 318 2.53 -15.40 -28.55
CA LYS A 318 3.58 -14.41 -28.77
C LYS A 318 3.04 -12.99 -28.91
N VAL A 319 3.81 -12.02 -28.42
CA VAL A 319 3.72 -10.60 -28.76
C VAL A 319 4.84 -10.22 -29.74
N VAL A 320 4.53 -9.43 -30.77
CA VAL A 320 5.49 -8.95 -31.77
C VAL A 320 5.33 -7.45 -31.95
N ALA A 321 6.42 -6.68 -31.81
CA ALA A 321 6.42 -5.29 -32.23
C ALA A 321 6.25 -5.19 -33.74
N SER A 322 5.31 -4.35 -34.18
CA SER A 322 5.14 -4.05 -35.59
C SER A 322 6.34 -3.26 -36.12
N LYS A 323 6.69 -3.50 -37.39
CA LYS A 323 7.79 -2.79 -38.06
C LYS A 323 7.34 -1.48 -38.70
N GLU A 324 6.04 -1.25 -38.80
CA GLU A 324 5.44 -0.15 -39.56
C GLU A 324 4.80 0.92 -38.64
N ASN A 325 4.42 0.54 -37.43
CA ASN A 325 3.78 1.40 -36.43
C ASN A 325 4.26 1.00 -35.02
N ASN A 326 4.16 1.90 -34.03
CA ASN A 326 4.50 1.64 -32.62
C ASN A 326 3.46 0.72 -31.92
N ARG A 327 2.91 -0.26 -32.64
CA ARG A 327 1.88 -1.19 -32.15
C ARG A 327 2.42 -2.58 -31.91
N LEU A 328 1.67 -3.33 -31.13
CA LEU A 328 1.99 -4.68 -30.69
C LEU A 328 0.99 -5.65 -31.31
N THR A 329 1.49 -6.63 -32.07
CA THR A 329 0.68 -7.72 -32.61
C THR A 329 0.68 -8.90 -31.65
N ILE A 330 -0.48 -9.26 -31.12
CA ILE A 330 -0.67 -10.48 -30.33
C ILE A 330 -1.09 -11.63 -31.26
N GLN A 331 -0.40 -12.77 -31.16
CA GLN A 331 -0.78 -14.00 -31.83
C GLN A 331 -1.46 -14.95 -30.83
N TYR A 332 -2.66 -15.40 -31.17
CA TYR A 332 -3.45 -16.27 -30.30
C TYR A 332 -4.28 -17.25 -31.12
N GLU A 333 -4.90 -18.22 -30.45
CA GLU A 333 -5.79 -19.19 -31.07
C GLU A 333 -7.23 -18.94 -30.63
N GLU A 334 -8.16 -18.92 -31.57
CA GLU A 334 -9.59 -18.92 -31.27
C GLU A 334 -10.37 -19.81 -32.25
N GLY A 335 -11.17 -20.73 -31.72
CA GLY A 335 -12.02 -21.62 -32.53
C GLY A 335 -11.24 -22.60 -33.41
N GLY A 336 -10.05 -23.01 -32.97
CA GLY A 336 -9.08 -23.84 -33.67
C GLY A 336 -8.26 -23.11 -34.74
N LYS A 337 -8.30 -21.77 -34.79
CA LYS A 337 -7.64 -20.98 -35.85
C LYS A 337 -6.66 -19.96 -35.26
N PRO A 338 -5.46 -19.82 -35.83
CA PRO A 338 -4.55 -18.75 -35.45
C PRO A 338 -5.12 -17.40 -35.88
N LYS A 339 -5.15 -16.46 -34.95
CA LYS A 339 -5.52 -15.06 -35.15
C LYS A 339 -4.35 -14.15 -34.81
N LYS A 340 -4.41 -12.95 -35.36
CA LYS A 340 -3.48 -11.85 -35.09
C LYS A 340 -4.27 -10.58 -34.93
N GLU A 341 -3.91 -9.79 -33.95
CA GLU A 341 -4.59 -8.55 -33.65
C GLU A 341 -3.59 -7.53 -33.12
N GLU A 342 -3.76 -6.26 -33.51
CA GLU A 342 -2.88 -5.16 -33.13
C GLU A 342 -3.46 -4.37 -31.95
N PHE A 343 -2.60 -4.04 -31.01
CA PHE A 343 -2.89 -3.26 -29.82
C PHE A 343 -1.89 -2.10 -29.70
N ASP A 344 -2.32 -1.02 -29.07
CA ASP A 344 -1.46 0.14 -28.79
C ASP A 344 -0.59 -0.11 -27.55
N MET A 345 -1.09 -0.91 -26.60
CA MET A 345 -0.41 -1.30 -25.35
C MET A 345 -0.81 -2.72 -24.91
N VAL A 346 0.11 -3.43 -24.26
CA VAL A 346 -0.13 -4.76 -23.68
C VAL A 346 0.23 -4.75 -22.20
N VAL A 347 -0.69 -5.22 -21.36
CA VAL A 347 -0.54 -5.35 -19.92
C VAL A 347 -0.37 -6.83 -19.57
N LEU A 348 0.77 -7.18 -19.00
CA LEU A 348 1.07 -8.52 -18.50
C LEU A 348 0.51 -8.63 -17.09
N SER A 349 -0.49 -9.49 -16.92
CA SER A 349 -1.05 -9.79 -15.59
C SER A 349 -0.12 -10.79 -14.89
N VAL A 350 0.92 -10.23 -14.25
CA VAL A 350 1.97 -10.98 -13.56
C VAL A 350 1.47 -11.65 -12.27
N GLY A 351 2.07 -12.80 -11.98
CA GLY A 351 1.80 -13.59 -10.79
C GLY A 351 2.46 -13.01 -9.53
N MET A 352 2.05 -13.57 -8.40
CA MET A 352 2.68 -13.36 -7.09
C MET A 352 3.64 -14.50 -6.81
N GLU A 353 4.85 -14.17 -6.41
CA GLU A 353 5.91 -15.06 -5.94
C GLU A 353 6.19 -14.82 -4.45
N PRO A 354 6.85 -15.74 -3.73
CA PRO A 354 7.26 -15.49 -2.36
C PRO A 354 8.14 -14.25 -2.24
N SER A 355 8.12 -13.62 -1.07
CA SER A 355 9.02 -12.51 -0.75
C SER A 355 10.47 -12.91 -1.00
N SER A 356 11.28 -12.00 -1.56
CA SER A 356 12.71 -12.20 -1.78
C SER A 356 13.47 -12.54 -0.48
N GLY A 357 12.96 -12.07 0.67
CA GLY A 357 13.46 -12.37 2.01
C GLY A 357 13.00 -13.71 2.61
N ALA A 358 12.21 -14.53 1.90
CA ALA A 358 11.62 -15.77 2.44
C ALA A 358 12.67 -16.73 3.02
N GLY A 359 13.78 -16.95 2.30
CA GLY A 359 14.85 -17.84 2.75
C GLY A 359 15.62 -17.32 3.97
N GLU A 360 15.73 -16.00 4.11
CA GLU A 360 16.30 -15.39 5.32
C GLU A 360 15.34 -15.54 6.50
N ILE A 361 14.05 -15.30 6.30
CA ILE A 361 13.02 -15.51 7.32
C ILE A 361 13.02 -16.97 7.79
N GLU A 362 13.08 -17.94 6.88
CA GLU A 362 13.24 -19.37 7.22
C GLU A 362 14.49 -19.60 8.08
N ARG A 363 15.65 -19.08 7.64
CA ARG A 363 16.93 -19.23 8.38
C ARG A 363 16.86 -18.68 9.79
N VAL A 364 16.28 -17.49 9.95
CA VAL A 364 16.29 -16.72 11.21
C VAL A 364 15.22 -17.20 12.18
N THR A 365 14.03 -17.52 11.69
CA THR A 365 12.89 -17.92 12.53
C THR A 365 12.75 -19.44 12.69
N GLY A 366 13.36 -20.20 11.78
CA GLY A 366 13.31 -21.67 11.75
C GLY A 366 12.00 -22.25 11.19
N ILE A 367 11.13 -21.46 10.57
CA ILE A 367 9.88 -21.96 9.97
C ILE A 367 10.15 -22.84 8.76
N ASP A 368 9.20 -23.70 8.39
CA ASP A 368 9.25 -24.48 7.16
C ASP A 368 8.61 -23.65 6.04
N LEU A 369 9.21 -23.68 4.85
CA LEU A 369 8.59 -23.20 3.61
C LEU A 369 8.02 -24.37 2.79
N ASP A 370 7.00 -24.10 1.98
CA ASP A 370 6.43 -25.06 1.05
C ASP A 370 7.32 -25.26 -0.19
N ASP A 371 6.94 -26.17 -1.08
CA ASP A 371 7.71 -26.47 -2.31
C ASP A 371 7.90 -25.25 -3.24
N TYR A 372 7.15 -24.16 -3.03
CA TYR A 372 7.20 -22.93 -3.81
C TYR A 372 7.85 -21.76 -3.05
N GLY A 373 8.22 -21.91 -1.78
CA GLY A 373 8.85 -20.88 -0.96
C GLY A 373 7.89 -20.01 -0.13
N PHE A 374 6.59 -20.33 -0.09
CA PHE A 374 5.65 -19.68 0.83
C PHE A 374 5.73 -20.34 2.22
N ALA A 375 5.25 -19.66 3.26
CA ALA A 375 5.23 -20.23 4.61
C ALA A 375 4.33 -21.47 4.68
N GLU A 376 4.87 -22.62 5.07
CA GLU A 376 4.12 -23.87 5.19
C GLU A 376 3.16 -23.78 6.39
N THR A 377 1.88 -24.05 6.14
CA THR A 377 0.84 -24.15 7.19
C THR A 377 0.02 -25.43 7.05
N ARG A 378 -0.84 -25.71 8.04
CA ARG A 378 -1.70 -26.90 8.02
C ARG A 378 -3.17 -26.51 7.84
N THR A 379 -3.95 -27.38 7.21
CA THR A 379 -5.39 -27.15 6.95
C THR A 379 -6.21 -26.73 8.18
N PHE A 380 -5.88 -27.24 9.37
CA PHE A 380 -6.59 -26.90 10.63
C PHE A 380 -5.90 -25.80 11.47
N SER A 381 -4.78 -25.28 10.98
CA SER A 381 -3.97 -24.24 11.60
C SER A 381 -3.40 -23.29 10.52
N PRO A 382 -4.24 -22.60 9.72
CA PRO A 382 -3.82 -21.87 8.51
C PRO A 382 -3.08 -20.54 8.77
N VAL A 383 -2.78 -20.24 10.03
CA VAL A 383 -2.04 -19.04 10.46
C VAL A 383 -0.86 -19.40 11.39
N GLN A 384 -0.65 -20.69 11.65
CA GLN A 384 0.45 -21.16 12.50
C GLN A 384 1.49 -21.80 11.61
N THR A 385 2.75 -21.42 11.81
CA THR A 385 3.89 -21.99 11.09
C THR A 385 4.32 -23.32 11.72
N SER A 386 5.38 -23.93 11.21
CA SER A 386 6.02 -25.10 11.84
C SER A 386 6.64 -24.78 13.21
N GLN A 387 6.96 -23.51 13.47
CA GLN A 387 7.55 -23.04 14.72
C GLN A 387 6.48 -22.53 15.69
N PRO A 388 6.33 -23.15 16.88
CA PRO A 388 5.43 -22.65 17.91
C PRO A 388 5.78 -21.20 18.28
N GLY A 389 4.77 -20.36 18.52
CA GLY A 389 4.97 -18.94 18.83
C GLY A 389 5.24 -18.03 17.63
N VAL A 390 5.46 -18.61 16.44
CA VAL A 390 5.59 -17.90 15.16
C VAL A 390 4.37 -18.17 14.29
N PHE A 391 3.71 -17.10 13.87
CA PHE A 391 2.48 -17.11 13.08
C PHE A 391 2.73 -16.46 11.72
N VAL A 392 1.82 -16.67 10.77
CA VAL A 392 1.89 -16.08 9.43
C VAL A 392 0.57 -15.45 9.03
N SER A 393 0.63 -14.37 8.25
CA SER A 393 -0.54 -13.76 7.63
C SER A 393 -0.25 -13.14 6.27
N GLY A 394 -1.29 -12.97 5.46
CA GLY A 394 -1.21 -12.29 4.19
C GLY A 394 -0.60 -13.15 3.10
N SER A 395 -0.07 -12.52 2.07
CA SER A 395 0.41 -13.19 0.85
C SER A 395 1.66 -14.05 1.05
N PHE A 396 2.34 -13.95 2.20
CA PHE A 396 3.49 -14.80 2.51
C PHE A 396 3.11 -16.26 2.76
N GLU A 397 1.86 -16.53 3.18
CA GLU A 397 1.35 -17.91 3.29
C GLU A 397 0.91 -18.48 1.94
N SER A 398 0.39 -17.65 1.03
CA SER A 398 -0.02 -18.03 -0.33
C SER A 398 -0.56 -16.83 -1.09
N PRO A 399 -0.61 -16.84 -2.44
CA PRO A 399 -1.25 -15.76 -3.21
C PRO A 399 -2.72 -15.57 -2.86
N LYS A 400 -3.09 -14.35 -2.43
CA LYS A 400 -4.45 -14.01 -1.96
C LYS A 400 -4.76 -12.53 -2.11
N ASP A 401 -6.03 -12.17 -1.98
CA ASP A 401 -6.49 -10.78 -2.07
C ASP A 401 -6.42 -10.03 -0.72
N ILE A 402 -6.79 -8.74 -0.75
CA ILE A 402 -6.77 -7.86 0.42
C ILE A 402 -7.78 -8.34 1.51
N PRO A 403 -9.07 -8.62 1.20
CA PRO A 403 -10.00 -9.17 2.19
C PRO A 403 -9.52 -10.46 2.87
N GLU A 404 -8.98 -11.40 2.12
CA GLU A 404 -8.43 -12.65 2.67
C GLU A 404 -7.21 -12.37 3.56
N SER A 405 -6.31 -11.47 3.13
CA SER A 405 -5.15 -11.04 3.91
C SER A 405 -5.55 -10.41 5.24
N ILE A 406 -6.53 -9.49 5.24
CA ILE A 406 -7.07 -8.86 6.45
C ILE A 406 -7.70 -9.91 7.38
N THR A 407 -8.45 -10.86 6.82
CA THR A 407 -9.08 -11.94 7.60
C THR A 407 -8.02 -12.82 8.27
N GLN A 408 -6.97 -13.18 7.53
CA GLN A 408 -5.86 -13.97 8.05
C GLN A 408 -5.06 -13.20 9.11
N ALA A 409 -4.82 -11.91 8.91
CA ALA A 409 -4.14 -11.03 9.86
C ALA A 409 -4.84 -10.98 11.22
N THR A 410 -6.17 -10.82 11.23
CA THR A 410 -6.98 -10.87 12.46
C THR A 410 -6.93 -12.26 13.10
N GLY A 411 -6.93 -13.33 12.31
CA GLY A 411 -6.75 -14.70 12.79
C GLY A 411 -5.39 -14.93 13.45
N ALA A 412 -4.32 -14.44 12.83
CA ALA A 412 -2.95 -14.51 13.35
C ALA A 412 -2.81 -13.71 14.65
N ALA A 413 -3.33 -12.47 14.70
CA ALA A 413 -3.37 -11.65 15.90
C ALA A 413 -4.11 -12.33 17.06
N SER A 414 -5.24 -12.99 16.76
CA SER A 414 -5.99 -13.74 17.78
C SER A 414 -5.22 -14.94 18.33
N ARG A 415 -4.47 -15.67 17.48
CA ARG A 415 -3.69 -16.83 17.92
C ARG A 415 -2.40 -16.46 18.64
N SER A 416 -1.75 -15.39 18.19
CA SER A 416 -0.59 -14.79 18.84
C SER A 416 -0.96 -14.29 20.25
N SER A 417 -2.02 -13.50 20.37
CA SER A 417 -2.47 -12.99 21.68
C SER A 417 -2.98 -14.09 22.62
N GLU A 418 -3.54 -15.19 22.11
CA GLU A 418 -3.93 -16.34 22.94
C GLU A 418 -2.72 -16.91 23.71
N LEU A 419 -1.57 -17.03 23.04
CA LEU A 419 -0.33 -17.55 23.62
C LEU A 419 0.15 -16.73 24.82
N ILE A 420 0.05 -15.40 24.73
CA ILE A 420 0.58 -14.45 25.74
C ILE A 420 -0.52 -13.75 26.54
N SER A 421 -1.73 -14.30 26.52
CA SER A 421 -2.92 -13.68 27.14
C SER A 421 -2.81 -13.36 28.63
N SER A 422 -1.88 -13.99 29.37
CA SER A 422 -1.60 -13.68 30.77
C SER A 422 -0.91 -12.34 30.98
N GLU A 423 -0.23 -11.81 29.97
CA GLU A 423 0.56 -10.56 30.02
C GLU A 423 -0.16 -9.38 29.33
N ARG A 424 -1.47 -9.52 29.11
CA ARG A 424 -2.29 -8.45 28.52
C ARG A 424 -2.23 -7.21 29.41
N GLU A 425 -2.10 -6.05 28.78
CA GLU A 425 -2.01 -4.72 29.40
C GLU A 425 -0.74 -4.44 30.23
N GLU A 426 0.17 -5.41 30.37
CA GLU A 426 1.40 -5.23 31.18
C GLU A 426 2.39 -4.23 30.55
N MET A 427 2.42 -4.13 29.22
CA MET A 427 3.35 -3.26 28.47
C MET A 427 2.63 -2.14 27.69
N THR A 428 1.33 -1.95 27.90
CA THR A 428 0.57 -0.91 27.19
C THR A 428 0.49 0.39 27.98
N VAL A 429 0.29 1.47 27.25
CA VAL A 429 0.05 2.81 27.79
C VAL A 429 -1.37 3.22 27.44
N GLU A 430 -2.15 3.62 28.44
CA GLU A 430 -3.48 4.16 28.20
C GLU A 430 -3.41 5.52 27.49
N ARG A 431 -4.41 5.75 26.63
CA ARG A 431 -4.53 7.00 25.88
C ARG A 431 -5.29 8.04 26.71
N GLU A 432 -4.61 9.13 27.05
CA GLU A 432 -5.23 10.29 27.70
C GLU A 432 -5.62 11.33 26.65
N TYR A 433 -6.86 11.83 26.73
CA TYR A 433 -7.36 12.93 25.89
C TYR A 433 -7.40 14.23 26.70
N PRO A 434 -7.24 15.39 26.05
CA PRO A 434 -7.52 16.66 26.70
C PRO A 434 -9.00 16.73 27.15
N PRO A 435 -9.32 17.53 28.19
CA PRO A 435 -10.70 17.76 28.60
C PRO A 435 -11.54 18.31 27.45
N MET A 436 -12.72 17.71 27.22
CA MET A 436 -13.65 18.22 26.20
C MET A 436 -14.17 19.61 26.57
N LYS A 437 -14.12 20.52 25.60
CA LYS A 437 -14.68 21.87 25.71
C LYS A 437 -16.21 21.80 25.76
N ASP A 438 -16.81 22.42 26.79
CA ASP A 438 -18.26 22.59 26.82
C ASP A 438 -18.66 23.76 25.91
N VAL A 439 -19.22 23.40 24.75
CA VAL A 439 -19.64 24.33 23.70
C VAL A 439 -21.16 24.58 23.72
N ALA A 440 -21.85 24.16 24.80
CA ALA A 440 -23.29 24.37 24.94
C ALA A 440 -23.63 25.85 25.07
N GLY A 441 -24.49 26.35 24.18
CA GLY A 441 -24.94 27.75 24.19
C GLY A 441 -23.99 28.74 23.50
N GLU A 442 -22.84 28.28 23.00
CA GLU A 442 -21.97 29.10 22.15
C GLU A 442 -22.58 29.31 20.75
N LYS A 443 -22.20 30.42 20.10
CA LYS A 443 -22.51 30.61 18.67
C LYS A 443 -21.65 29.65 17.85
N PRO A 444 -22.16 29.06 16.74
CA PRO A 444 -21.35 28.22 15.87
C PRO A 444 -20.11 28.98 15.36
N ARG A 445 -18.95 28.34 15.54
CA ARG A 445 -17.66 28.67 14.96
C ARG A 445 -17.18 27.42 14.23
N ILE A 446 -17.53 27.34 12.96
CA ILE A 446 -17.40 26.14 12.14
C ILE A 446 -16.13 26.24 11.30
N GLY A 447 -15.29 25.21 11.36
CA GLY A 447 -14.22 24.97 10.39
C GLY A 447 -14.68 23.96 9.34
N VAL A 448 -14.50 24.29 8.06
CA VAL A 448 -14.89 23.44 6.93
C VAL A 448 -13.64 22.98 6.18
N PHE A 449 -13.43 21.66 6.09
CA PHE A 449 -12.28 21.07 5.40
C PHE A 449 -12.77 20.23 4.22
N ILE A 450 -12.36 20.58 3.00
CA ILE A 450 -12.88 19.98 1.77
C ILE A 450 -11.77 19.21 1.05
N CYS A 451 -12.00 17.92 0.83
CA CYS A 451 -11.04 17.02 0.19
C CYS A 451 -11.10 17.16 -1.33
N GLN A 452 -9.94 17.30 -2.00
CA GLN A 452 -9.86 17.37 -3.45
C GLN A 452 -9.54 16.02 -4.13
N CYS A 453 -8.75 15.16 -3.49
CA CYS A 453 -8.39 13.80 -3.93
C CYS A 453 -8.24 13.60 -5.46
N GLY A 454 -7.43 14.43 -6.11
CA GLY A 454 -7.14 14.33 -7.56
C GLY A 454 -8.41 14.26 -8.44
N ILE A 455 -8.41 13.36 -9.42
CA ILE A 455 -9.57 13.15 -10.31
C ILE A 455 -10.78 12.52 -9.61
N ASN A 456 -10.58 11.90 -8.43
CA ASN A 456 -11.66 11.18 -7.73
C ASN A 456 -12.75 12.11 -7.19
N ILE A 457 -12.37 13.29 -6.69
CA ILE A 457 -13.33 14.31 -6.23
C ILE A 457 -13.22 15.54 -7.12
N GLY A 458 -12.01 16.06 -7.34
CA GLY A 458 -11.76 17.24 -8.17
C GLY A 458 -12.14 17.06 -9.65
N GLY A 459 -12.24 15.83 -10.15
CA GLY A 459 -12.74 15.55 -11.50
C GLY A 459 -14.26 15.66 -11.65
N VAL A 460 -15.01 15.67 -10.54
CA VAL A 460 -16.48 15.69 -10.53
C VAL A 460 -17.03 16.96 -9.88
N VAL A 461 -16.33 17.51 -8.88
CA VAL A 461 -16.75 18.66 -8.07
C VAL A 461 -15.75 19.80 -8.24
N ASP A 462 -16.24 21.03 -8.47
CA ASP A 462 -15.42 22.23 -8.40
C ASP A 462 -15.12 22.55 -6.92
N VAL A 463 -14.02 21.96 -6.43
CA VAL A 463 -13.62 22.07 -5.03
C VAL A 463 -13.33 23.53 -4.62
N PRO A 464 -12.60 24.35 -5.41
CA PRO A 464 -12.44 25.77 -5.12
C PRO A 464 -13.75 26.55 -4.99
N GLU A 465 -14.75 26.28 -5.86
CA GLU A 465 -16.07 26.91 -5.75
C GLU A 465 -16.79 26.49 -4.48
N VAL A 466 -16.74 25.19 -4.11
CA VAL A 466 -17.34 24.68 -2.88
C VAL A 466 -16.70 25.31 -1.64
N THR A 467 -15.37 25.48 -1.62
CA THR A 467 -14.66 26.18 -0.53
C THR A 467 -15.14 27.62 -0.41
N SER A 468 -15.16 28.36 -1.52
CA SER A 468 -15.62 29.76 -1.55
C SER A 468 -17.08 29.88 -1.10
N TYR A 469 -17.93 28.93 -1.48
CA TYR A 469 -19.31 28.87 -1.02
C TYR A 469 -19.39 28.62 0.49
N ALA A 470 -18.60 27.68 1.02
CA ALA A 470 -18.56 27.36 2.44
C ALA A 470 -18.15 28.57 3.29
N GLU A 471 -17.16 29.36 2.85
CA GLU A 471 -16.76 30.61 3.52
C GLU A 471 -17.91 31.61 3.66
N SER A 472 -18.84 31.62 2.72
CA SER A 472 -19.99 32.53 2.74
C SER A 472 -21.09 32.13 3.73
N LEU A 473 -21.03 30.92 4.30
CA LEU A 473 -22.11 30.38 5.13
C LEU A 473 -22.10 30.95 6.56
N PRO A 474 -23.28 31.20 7.17
CA PRO A 474 -23.36 31.72 8.53
C PRO A 474 -22.68 30.80 9.57
N GLY A 475 -21.76 31.37 10.35
CA GLY A 475 -21.06 30.65 11.42
C GLY A 475 -19.82 29.90 10.98
N VAL A 476 -19.51 29.86 9.68
CA VAL A 476 -18.21 29.40 9.17
C VAL A 476 -17.19 30.50 9.42
N VAL A 477 -16.11 30.16 10.12
CA VAL A 477 -15.01 31.07 10.44
C VAL A 477 -13.71 30.66 9.74
N HIS A 478 -13.61 29.41 9.30
CA HIS A 478 -12.51 28.87 8.51
C HIS A 478 -13.08 27.92 7.46
N ALA A 479 -12.62 28.04 6.22
CA ALA A 479 -12.84 27.01 5.22
C ALA A 479 -11.57 26.86 4.37
N GLU A 480 -11.21 25.62 4.07
CA GLU A 480 -10.08 25.32 3.20
C GLU A 480 -10.29 24.03 2.43
N ASN A 481 -9.57 23.89 1.33
CA ASN A 481 -9.39 22.62 0.64
C ASN A 481 -7.94 22.13 0.74
N ASN A 482 -7.79 20.82 0.67
CA ASN A 482 -6.49 20.13 0.65
C ASN A 482 -6.59 18.90 -0.26
N LEU A 483 -5.43 18.36 -0.64
CA LEU A 483 -5.40 17.21 -1.54
C LEU A 483 -5.97 15.96 -0.87
N TYR A 484 -5.60 15.69 0.39
CA TYR A 484 -6.03 14.50 1.12
C TYR A 484 -6.43 14.83 2.55
N THR A 485 -7.71 15.00 2.83
CA THR A 485 -8.10 15.37 4.21
C THR A 485 -7.85 14.25 5.23
N CYS A 486 -7.73 13.00 4.76
CA CYS A 486 -7.43 11.84 5.59
C CYS A 486 -5.94 11.63 5.89
N SER A 487 -5.02 12.44 5.34
CA SER A 487 -3.57 12.29 5.58
C SER A 487 -3.17 12.85 6.95
N GLN A 488 -2.05 12.35 7.50
CA GLN A 488 -1.59 12.70 8.84
C GLN A 488 -1.34 14.20 9.01
N ASP A 489 -0.68 14.84 8.04
CA ASP A 489 -0.41 16.29 8.01
C ASP A 489 -1.71 17.10 8.11
N THR A 490 -2.75 16.70 7.38
CA THR A 490 -4.02 17.42 7.39
C THR A 490 -4.79 17.16 8.68
N GLN A 491 -4.66 15.97 9.28
CA GLN A 491 -5.22 15.74 10.61
C GLN A 491 -4.55 16.62 11.69
N GLU A 492 -3.23 16.82 11.64
CA GLU A 492 -2.55 17.79 12.53
C GLU A 492 -3.03 19.22 12.27
N ARG A 493 -3.12 19.63 11.01
CA ARG A 493 -3.65 20.93 10.61
C ARG A 493 -5.08 21.18 11.11
N ILE A 494 -5.94 20.17 11.11
CA ILE A 494 -7.29 20.27 11.68
C ILE A 494 -7.20 20.60 13.18
N LYS A 495 -6.32 19.95 13.94
CA LYS A 495 -6.13 20.21 15.38
C LYS A 495 -5.62 21.62 15.62
N GLU A 496 -4.59 22.04 14.88
CA GLU A 496 -4.07 23.41 14.94
C GLU A 496 -5.17 24.44 14.67
N LYS A 497 -5.98 24.23 13.62
CA LYS A 497 -7.08 25.15 13.29
C LYS A 497 -8.19 25.15 14.32
N ILE A 498 -8.48 24.01 14.98
CA ILE A 498 -9.42 23.97 16.11
C ILE A 498 -8.97 24.91 17.23
N GLU A 499 -7.68 24.90 17.54
CA GLU A 499 -7.11 25.75 18.59
C GLU A 499 -6.96 27.21 18.18
N GLU A 500 -6.33 27.47 17.02
CA GLU A 500 -6.03 28.82 16.52
C GLU A 500 -7.29 29.67 16.28
N GLU A 501 -8.31 29.06 15.68
CA GLU A 501 -9.55 29.73 15.29
C GLU A 501 -10.67 29.53 16.33
N ASP A 502 -10.36 28.92 17.48
CA ASP A 502 -11.33 28.61 18.54
C ASP A 502 -12.60 27.94 17.97
N LEU A 503 -12.41 26.92 17.14
CA LEU A 503 -13.51 26.21 16.49
C LEU A 503 -14.32 25.44 17.53
N ASN A 504 -15.64 25.43 17.37
CA ASN A 504 -16.53 24.60 18.19
C ASN A 504 -17.34 23.60 17.37
N ARG A 505 -17.16 23.57 16.05
CA ARG A 505 -17.74 22.59 15.12
C ARG A 505 -16.76 22.38 13.97
N VAL A 506 -16.64 21.13 13.53
CA VAL A 506 -15.87 20.76 12.34
C VAL A 506 -16.80 20.09 11.34
N VAL A 507 -16.70 20.49 10.09
CA VAL A 507 -17.35 19.86 8.94
C VAL A 507 -16.25 19.40 7.99
N VAL A 508 -16.25 18.11 7.67
CA VAL A 508 -15.34 17.55 6.68
C VAL A 508 -16.15 17.07 5.48
N ALA A 509 -15.86 17.60 4.30
CA ALA A 509 -16.41 17.15 3.03
C ALA A 509 -15.40 16.21 2.35
N SER A 510 -15.64 14.91 2.42
CA SER A 510 -14.74 13.87 1.90
C SER A 510 -15.51 12.71 1.28
N CYS A 511 -14.78 11.72 0.74
CA CYS A 511 -15.32 10.64 -0.09
C CYS A 511 -16.34 9.73 0.61
N THR A 512 -16.05 9.25 1.84
CA THR A 512 -16.94 8.29 2.53
C THR A 512 -16.95 8.49 4.05
N PRO A 513 -18.11 8.80 4.67
CA PRO A 513 -18.20 8.91 6.11
C PRO A 513 -18.01 7.56 6.80
N ARG A 514 -18.42 6.45 6.17
CA ARG A 514 -18.28 5.11 6.77
C ARG A 514 -16.82 4.76 7.09
N THR A 515 -15.90 5.23 6.26
CA THR A 515 -14.48 4.92 6.39
C THR A 515 -13.73 5.98 7.21
N HIS A 516 -14.06 7.26 7.05
CA HIS A 516 -13.26 8.35 7.63
C HIS A 516 -13.88 9.03 8.86
N GLU A 517 -15.18 8.87 9.13
CA GLU A 517 -15.82 9.50 10.29
C GLU A 517 -15.15 9.16 11.63
N PRO A 518 -14.73 7.90 11.91
CA PRO A 518 -14.00 7.59 13.13
C PRO A 518 -12.68 8.36 13.25
N LEU A 519 -11.90 8.43 12.16
CA LEU A 519 -10.64 9.15 12.09
C LEU A 519 -10.81 10.65 12.42
N PHE A 520 -11.76 11.32 11.77
CA PHE A 520 -11.99 12.75 12.00
C PHE A 520 -12.54 13.04 13.41
N ARG A 521 -13.38 12.15 13.95
CA ARG A 521 -13.86 12.25 15.34
C ARG A 521 -12.73 12.13 16.33
N GLU A 522 -11.81 11.20 16.08
CA GLU A 522 -10.64 10.99 16.91
C GLU A 522 -9.74 12.23 16.91
N THR A 523 -9.46 12.79 15.73
CA THR A 523 -8.69 14.03 15.59
C THR A 523 -9.35 15.22 16.31
N CYS A 524 -10.68 15.36 16.24
CA CYS A 524 -11.38 16.40 17.00
C CYS A 524 -11.24 16.17 18.52
N ARG A 525 -11.35 14.92 18.97
CA ARG A 525 -11.21 14.55 20.38
C ARG A 525 -9.79 14.79 20.91
N GLU A 526 -8.77 14.56 20.08
CA GLU A 526 -7.37 14.92 20.37
C GLU A 526 -7.16 16.42 20.55
N ALA A 527 -7.97 17.27 19.90
CA ALA A 527 -7.97 18.73 20.08
C ALA A 527 -8.94 19.21 21.19
N GLY A 528 -9.59 18.29 21.91
CA GLY A 528 -10.50 18.62 23.00
C GLY A 528 -11.89 19.11 22.57
N LEU A 529 -12.32 18.80 21.33
CA LEU A 529 -13.63 19.18 20.79
C LEU A 529 -14.69 18.07 20.87
#